data_AF-A0A7J0DUR5-F1
#
_entry.id   AF-A0A7J0DUR5-F1
#
_cell.length_a   1.000
_cell.length_b   1.000
_cell.length_c   1.000
_cell.angle_alpha   90.00
_cell.angle_beta   90.00
_cell.angle_gamma   90.00
#
_symmetry.space_group_name_H-M   'P 1'
#
loop_
_entity.id
_entity.type
_entity.pdbx_description
1 polymer ?
#
loop_
_entity_poly.entity_id
_entity_poly.type
_entity_poly.pdbx_seq_one_letter_code
_entity_poly.pdbx_strand_id
1 'polypeptide(L)'
;MPPRRGRGRRGAVEPEDRVNRIKRILKGLIQVVHDVHNNNNNNDAPQQPPMPMPGVGAMPCIMIKQFQQLKPPTFYGTPDPMVVESWFLGIKRVFEVLPCTDE
;
A
#
# COMPACT_ATOMS: atom_id res chain seq x y z
N MET A 1 -56.62 -17.61 -10.50
CA MET A 1 -56.00 -17.47 -11.85
C MET A 1 -56.14 -16.01 -12.26
N PRO A 2 -55.19 -15.35 -12.96
CA PRO A 2 -53.99 -15.88 -13.65
C PRO A 2 -52.65 -15.22 -13.24
N PRO A 3 -51.51 -15.82 -13.61
CA PRO A 3 -50.28 -15.09 -13.89
C PRO A 3 -50.02 -15.05 -15.40
N ARG A 4 -49.58 -13.89 -15.92
CA ARG A 4 -48.90 -13.60 -17.22
C ARG A 4 -49.24 -12.14 -17.54
N ARG A 5 -48.36 -11.27 -18.01
CA ARG A 5 -47.09 -11.41 -18.73
C ARG A 5 -46.48 -10.00 -18.70
N GLY A 6 -45.21 -9.87 -18.33
CA GLY A 6 -44.49 -8.60 -18.36
C GLY A 6 -43.01 -8.83 -18.61
N ARG A 7 -42.73 -9.60 -19.67
CA ARG A 7 -41.37 -9.81 -20.18
C ARG A 7 -40.99 -8.57 -20.97
N GLY A 8 -39.93 -7.90 -20.55
CA GLY A 8 -39.34 -6.74 -21.23
C GLY A 8 -39.57 -5.47 -20.43
N ARG A 9 -38.58 -4.61 -20.18
CA ARG A 9 -37.24 -4.51 -20.74
C ARG A 9 -36.30 -4.31 -19.56
N ARG A 10 -35.17 -5.00 -19.59
CA ARG A 10 -33.96 -4.52 -18.93
C ARG A 10 -33.74 -3.10 -19.47
N GLY A 11 -34.13 -2.10 -18.69
CA GLY A 11 -33.68 -0.74 -18.89
C GLY A 11 -32.19 -0.80 -18.66
N ALA A 12 -31.44 -0.94 -19.75
CA ALA A 12 -30.00 -0.76 -19.73
C ALA A 12 -29.77 0.63 -19.14
N VAL A 13 -29.23 0.69 -17.93
CA VAL A 13 -28.65 1.93 -17.41
C VAL A 13 -27.68 2.36 -18.49
N GLU A 14 -28.04 3.47 -19.13
CA GLU A 14 -27.45 3.97 -20.35
C GLU A 14 -25.93 4.13 -20.10
N PRO A 15 -25.07 3.67 -21.01
CA PRO A 15 -23.62 3.67 -20.78
C PRO A 15 -23.10 5.07 -20.42
N GLU A 16 -23.71 6.15 -20.92
CA GLU A 16 -23.34 7.51 -20.56
C GLU A 16 -23.69 7.84 -19.10
N ASP A 17 -24.77 7.31 -18.51
CA ASP A 17 -25.05 7.48 -17.07
C ASP A 17 -23.98 6.83 -16.20
N ARG A 18 -23.46 5.68 -16.64
CA ARG A 18 -22.36 4.98 -15.97
C ARG A 18 -21.07 5.79 -16.06
N VAL A 19 -20.79 6.35 -17.24
CA VAL A 19 -19.62 7.22 -17.48
C VAL A 19 -19.75 8.53 -16.69
N ASN A 20 -20.93 9.14 -16.64
CA ASN A 20 -21.20 10.37 -15.90
C ASN A 20 -21.13 10.15 -14.39
N ARG A 21 -21.52 8.96 -13.91
CA ARG A 21 -21.29 8.54 -12.52
C ARG A 21 -19.79 8.38 -12.23
N ILE A 22 -19.03 7.76 -13.13
CA ILE A 22 -17.57 7.61 -12.98
C ILE A 22 -16.88 8.98 -13.04
N LYS A 23 -17.28 9.88 -13.94
CA LYS A 23 -16.75 11.25 -14.04
C LYS A 23 -17.01 12.05 -12.75
N ARG A 24 -18.18 11.90 -12.13
CA ARG A 24 -18.48 12.54 -10.82
C ARG A 24 -17.59 12.00 -9.70
N ILE A 25 -17.41 10.68 -9.63
CA ILE A 25 -16.53 10.04 -8.64
C ILE A 25 -15.07 10.49 -8.85
N LEU A 26 -14.59 10.50 -10.10
CA LEU A 26 -13.23 10.91 -10.44
C LEU A 26 -12.97 12.38 -10.09
N LYS A 27 -13.91 13.27 -10.42
CA LYS A 27 -13.82 14.70 -10.04
C LYS A 27 -13.78 14.88 -8.52
N GLY A 28 -14.59 14.13 -7.77
CA GLY A 28 -14.58 14.15 -6.31
C GLY A 28 -13.24 13.69 -5.72
N LEU A 29 -12.66 12.60 -6.26
CA LEU A 29 -11.35 12.11 -5.82
C LEU A 29 -10.22 13.11 -6.09
N ILE A 30 -10.23 13.76 -7.26
CA ILE A 30 -9.24 14.80 -7.60
C ILE A 30 -9.37 16.00 -6.66
N GLN A 31 -10.59 16.42 -6.32
CA GLN A 31 -10.81 17.52 -5.39
C GLN A 31 -10.27 17.19 -3.99
N VAL A 32 -10.54 15.99 -3.48
CA VAL A 32 -10.04 15.55 -2.16
C VAL A 32 -8.51 15.53 -2.13
N VAL A 33 -7.87 15.03 -3.19
CA VAL A 33 -6.40 14.99 -3.29
C VAL A 33 -5.83 16.41 -3.35
N HIS A 34 -6.47 17.32 -4.10
CA HIS A 34 -6.05 18.72 -4.17
C HIS A 34 -6.22 19.44 -2.83
N ASP A 35 -7.33 19.23 -2.12
CA ASP A 35 -7.58 19.81 -0.80
C ASP A 35 -6.54 19.32 0.22
N VAL A 36 -6.25 18.02 0.26
CA VAL A 36 -5.21 17.45 1.15
C VAL A 36 -3.84 18.05 0.84
N HIS A 37 -3.50 18.23 -0.43
CA HIS A 37 -2.24 18.84 -0.85
C HIS A 37 -2.15 20.33 -0.48
N ASN A 38 -3.23 21.09 -0.67
CA ASN A 38 -3.29 22.51 -0.31
C ASN A 38 -3.32 22.74 1.21
N ASN A 39 -4.01 21.89 1.99
CA ASN A 39 -4.01 21.95 3.46
C ASN A 39 -2.62 21.67 4.02
N ASN A 40 -1.86 20.75 3.42
CA ASN A 40 -0.49 20.45 3.83
C ASN A 40 0.50 21.60 3.57
N ASN A 41 0.21 22.51 2.64
CA ASN A 41 1.11 23.61 2.26
C ASN A 41 0.85 24.92 3.02
N ASN A 42 -0.25 25.06 3.78
CA ASN A 42 -0.55 26.27 4.56
C ASN A 42 0.14 26.31 5.95
N ASN A 43 1.25 25.58 6.13
CA ASN A 43 2.01 25.54 7.37
C ASN A 43 3.03 26.69 7.48
N ASP A 44 2.56 27.94 7.43
CA ASP A 44 3.31 29.14 7.83
C ASP A 44 3.35 29.29 9.36
N ALA A 45 3.75 28.24 10.08
CA ALA A 45 4.03 28.32 11.50
C ALA A 45 5.52 28.68 11.72
N PRO A 46 5.85 29.59 12.67
CA PRO A 46 7.23 30.05 12.87
C PRO A 46 8.16 28.88 13.18
N GLN A 47 9.21 28.73 12.37
CA GLN A 47 10.24 27.70 12.51
C GLN A 47 10.85 27.75 13.92
N GLN A 48 10.59 26.73 14.72
CA GLN A 48 11.42 26.45 15.90
C GLN A 48 12.79 25.95 15.42
N PRO A 49 13.90 26.36 16.07
CA PRO A 49 15.24 25.91 15.68
C PRO A 49 15.29 24.38 15.67
N PRO A 50 15.92 23.76 14.66
CA PRO A 50 15.87 22.32 14.46
C PRO A 50 16.61 21.65 15.61
N MET A 51 15.86 21.01 16.51
CA MET A 51 16.44 19.98 17.37
C MET A 51 16.78 18.77 16.48
N PRO A 52 17.93 18.11 16.67
CA PRO A 52 18.25 16.90 15.93
C PRO A 52 17.32 15.77 16.39
N MET A 53 16.24 15.50 15.64
CA MET A 53 15.42 14.31 15.81
C MET A 53 16.01 13.14 15.00
N PRO A 54 16.24 11.96 15.61
CA PRO A 54 16.63 10.75 14.90
C PRO A 54 15.47 10.23 14.01
N GLY A 55 15.69 10.33 12.69
CA GLY A 55 15.12 9.54 11.60
C GLY A 55 13.84 8.72 11.81
N VAL A 56 12.68 9.31 11.55
CA VAL A 56 11.44 8.55 11.26
C VAL A 56 10.81 9.15 10.01
N GLY A 57 11.03 8.51 8.86
CA GLY A 57 10.45 8.97 7.59
C GLY A 57 11.03 8.32 6.34
N ALA A 58 12.26 7.80 6.40
CA ALA A 58 12.92 7.10 5.29
C ALA A 58 13.23 5.61 5.56
N MET A 59 12.98 5.14 6.78
CA MET A 59 13.47 3.83 7.26
C MET A 59 12.92 2.61 6.49
N PRO A 60 11.61 2.48 6.18
CA PRO A 60 11.10 1.26 5.56
C PRO A 60 11.66 1.00 4.16
N CYS A 61 11.78 2.05 3.34
CA CYS A 61 12.32 1.93 1.98
C CYS A 61 13.83 1.61 1.98
N ILE A 62 14.58 2.14 2.95
CA ILE A 62 16.02 1.86 3.08
C ILE A 62 16.24 0.41 3.52
N MET A 63 15.45 -0.10 4.48
CA MET A 63 15.56 -1.47 4.98
C MET A 63 15.25 -2.51 3.90
N ILE A 64 14.21 -2.29 3.08
CA ILE A 64 13.88 -3.20 1.96
C ILE A 64 15.04 -3.28 0.97
N LYS A 65 15.67 -2.15 0.63
CA LYS A 65 16.82 -2.11 -0.28
C LYS A 65 18.05 -2.79 0.33
N GLN A 66 18.29 -2.64 1.63
CA GLN A 66 19.39 -3.32 2.33
C GLN A 66 19.15 -4.83 2.40
N PHE A 67 17.93 -5.26 2.71
CA PHE A 67 17.53 -6.66 2.69
C PHE A 67 17.79 -7.30 1.32
N GLN A 68 17.38 -6.66 0.23
CA GLN A 68 17.64 -7.16 -1.13
C GLN A 68 19.15 -7.25 -1.46
N GLN A 69 19.96 -6.30 -0.98
CA GLN A 69 21.42 -6.32 -1.17
C GLN A 69 22.09 -7.50 -0.46
N LEU A 70 21.54 -7.95 0.67
CA LEU A 70 22.04 -9.09 1.43
C LEU A 70 21.69 -10.44 0.78
N LYS A 71 20.95 -10.45 -0.35
CA LYS A 71 20.58 -11.65 -1.13
C LYS A 71 20.02 -12.77 -0.23
N PRO A 72 18.86 -12.52 0.41
CA PRO A 72 18.27 -13.47 1.34
C PRO A 72 17.99 -14.79 0.63
N PRO A 73 18.19 -15.95 1.30
CA PRO A 73 17.91 -17.24 0.72
C PRO A 73 16.41 -17.39 0.43
N THR A 74 16.08 -17.96 -0.72
CA THR A 74 14.69 -18.21 -1.12
C THR A 74 14.26 -19.60 -0.64
N PHE A 75 13.07 -19.69 -0.06
CA PHE A 75 12.47 -20.95 0.34
C PHE A 75 11.40 -21.39 -0.66
N TYR A 76 11.62 -22.53 -1.29
CA TYR A 76 10.71 -23.07 -2.30
C TYR A 76 9.67 -24.05 -1.73
N GLY A 77 9.68 -24.27 -0.41
CA GLY A 77 8.88 -25.31 0.24
C GLY A 77 9.54 -26.69 0.11
N THR A 78 9.68 -27.39 1.23
CA THR A 78 10.28 -28.72 1.29
C THR A 78 9.73 -29.48 2.49
N PRO A 79 9.53 -30.81 2.40
CA PRO A 79 9.20 -31.64 3.56
C PRO A 79 10.41 -31.95 4.44
N ASP A 80 11.63 -31.65 3.99
CA ASP A 80 12.87 -31.92 4.74
C ASP A 80 13.10 -30.86 5.83
N PRO A 81 13.04 -31.21 7.13
CA PRO A 81 13.24 -30.26 8.22
C PRO A 81 14.65 -29.64 8.22
N MET A 82 15.69 -30.35 7.76
CA MET A 82 17.05 -29.81 7.73
C MET A 82 17.17 -28.64 6.75
N VAL A 83 16.48 -28.73 5.61
CA VAL A 83 16.45 -27.66 4.61
C VAL A 83 15.68 -26.45 5.15
N VAL A 84 14.60 -26.66 5.91
CA VAL A 84 13.86 -25.60 6.61
C VAL A 84 14.76 -24.90 7.63
N GLU A 85 15.46 -25.66 8.48
CA GLU A 85 16.37 -25.11 9.48
C GLU A 85 17.52 -24.33 8.85
N SER A 86 18.13 -24.87 7.80
CA SER A 86 19.20 -24.19 7.07
C SER A 86 18.73 -22.88 6.42
N TRP A 87 17.53 -22.87 5.85
CA TRP A 87 16.94 -21.64 5.30
C TRP A 87 16.67 -20.61 6.40
N PHE A 88 16.05 -21.04 7.50
CA PHE A 88 15.74 -20.18 8.65
C PHE A 88 17.01 -19.55 9.24
N LEU A 89 18.07 -20.33 9.40
CA LEU A 89 19.35 -19.82 9.89
C LEU A 89 19.96 -18.77 8.94
N GLY A 90 19.83 -18.98 7.63
CA GLY A 90 20.25 -18.01 6.63
C GLY A 90 19.46 -16.71 6.69
N ILE A 91 18.14 -16.78 6.88
CA ILE A 91 17.29 -15.60 7.08
C ILE A 91 17.61 -14.88 8.38
N LYS A 92 17.82 -15.61 9.48
CA LYS A 92 18.20 -15.03 10.77
C LYS A 92 19.48 -14.20 10.68
N ARG A 93 20.49 -14.70 9.96
CA ARG A 93 21.74 -13.97 9.71
C ARG A 93 21.52 -12.67 8.94
N VAL A 94 20.56 -12.63 7.99
CA VAL A 94 20.22 -11.40 7.27
C VAL A 94 19.64 -10.36 8.22
N PHE A 95 18.76 -10.77 9.12
CA PHE A 95 18.19 -9.87 10.13
C PHE A 95 19.19 -9.42 11.20
N GLU A 96 20.17 -10.25 11.57
CA GLU A 96 21.26 -9.85 12.50
C GLU A 96 22.12 -8.70 11.95
N VAL A 97 22.24 -8.58 10.62
CA VAL A 97 23.01 -7.52 9.96
C VAL A 97 22.16 -6.28 9.69
N LEU A 98 20.83 -6.44 9.60
CA LEU A 98 19.92 -5.31 9.39
C LEU A 98 19.63 -4.61 10.71
N PRO A 99 19.56 -3.27 10.74
CA PRO A 99 19.13 -2.52 11.92
C PRO A 99 17.60 -2.59 12.11
N CYS A 100 17.04 -3.81 12.12
CA CYS A 100 15.64 -4.06 12.42
C CYS A 100 15.45 -4.26 13.92
N THR A 101 14.56 -3.49 14.53
CA THR A 101 14.07 -3.72 15.90
C THR A 101 12.81 -4.58 15.85
N ASP A 102 12.68 -5.51 16.80
CA ASP A 102 11.42 -6.24 17.01
C ASP A 102 10.42 -5.27 17.68
N GLU A 103 9.47 -4.73 16.90
CA GLU A 103 8.40 -3.83 17.38
C GLU A 103 7.02 -4.45 17.19
#